data_AF-A0A8J5NS48-F1
#
_entry.id   AF-A0A8J5NS48-F1
#
_cell.length_a   1.000
_cell.length_b   1.000
_cell.length_c   1.000
_cell.angle_alpha   90.00
_cell.angle_beta   90.00
_cell.angle_gamma   90.00
#
_symmetry.space_group_name_H-M   'P 1'
#
loop_
_entity.id
_entity.type
_entity.pdbx_description
1 polymer ?
#
loop_
_entity_poly.entity_id
_entity_poly.type
_entity_poly.pdbx_seq_one_letter_code
_entity_poly.pdbx_strand_id
1 'polypeptide(L)'
;MQYSRAKCIIVYSSLRNIFSKPENAALRKSKAIKAVVQRHRLAVSFYSEKDLIQILQHLLKQGIFESIVKARSVYPELFPSPAVQKQIEQLPKPSSVPDRNLSIMEEQKARQRELFNTGEYSDIELVSADKLYEAHRVIVCPWSPVIKKSFEFNAAKSDRTGPEPTEFGNGITKASFNFGDADPQAVDCMVQFFYLWDYNPRSLMPKHILGQDGPQENETDVASGADDTTTPKGSLLILHSKVFTLAHIYDIPRLRDLSIEKFQEVARLQWRSNCLLDAAREAYTATPSTVLDMRRAIVKTFYEHRELLGEDHVKDFLREVHELTFDILMYMDKPPSPPNPSSFHGFGRGFR
;
A
#
# COMPACT_ATOMS: atom_id res chain seq x y z
N MET A 1 38.28 -21.85 -1.61
CA MET A 1 37.26 -21.99 -0.54
C MET A 1 36.17 -22.90 -1.05
N GLN A 2 35.99 -24.05 -0.41
CA GLN A 2 34.91 -24.98 -0.76
C GLN A 2 33.69 -24.56 0.06
N TYR A 3 32.71 -23.91 -0.57
CA TYR A 3 31.46 -23.57 0.10
C TYR A 3 30.67 -24.86 0.34
N SER A 4 30.05 -24.98 1.51
CA SER A 4 29.26 -26.18 1.81
C SER A 4 28.08 -26.27 0.85
N ARG A 5 27.79 -27.50 0.41
CA ARG A 5 26.75 -27.81 -0.57
C ARG A 5 25.38 -27.24 -0.17
N ALA A 6 25.07 -27.26 1.13
CA ALA A 6 23.88 -26.65 1.71
C ALA A 6 23.80 -25.12 1.51
N LYS A 7 24.92 -24.40 1.67
CA LYS A 7 24.98 -22.94 1.43
C LYS A 7 24.70 -22.59 -0.03
N CYS A 8 25.26 -23.38 -0.95
CA CYS A 8 25.01 -23.25 -2.38
C CYS A 8 23.53 -23.47 -2.74
N ILE A 9 22.89 -24.49 -2.15
CA ILE A 9 21.48 -24.81 -2.35
C ILE A 9 20.58 -23.65 -1.89
N ILE A 10 20.84 -23.09 -0.70
CA ILE A 10 20.07 -21.96 -0.16
C ILE A 10 20.18 -20.75 -1.09
N VAL A 11 21.41 -20.34 -1.44
CA VAL A 11 21.63 -19.17 -2.30
C VAL A 11 21.04 -19.36 -3.69
N TYR A 12 21.17 -20.56 -4.28
CA TYR A 12 20.55 -20.87 -5.56
C TYR A 12 19.03 -20.76 -5.49
N SER A 13 18.38 -21.42 -4.53
CA SER A 13 16.92 -21.41 -4.40
C SER A 13 16.36 -20.01 -4.16
N SER A 14 17.00 -19.23 -3.28
CA SER A 14 16.55 -17.86 -2.96
C SER A 14 16.68 -16.90 -4.15
N LEU A 15 17.69 -17.07 -5.01
CA LEU A 15 18.04 -16.08 -6.04
C LEU A 15 17.86 -16.59 -7.48
N ARG A 16 17.34 -17.81 -7.67
CA ARG A 16 17.09 -18.44 -8.98
C ARG A 16 16.27 -17.55 -9.91
N ASN A 17 15.19 -16.94 -9.41
CA ASN A 17 14.30 -16.11 -10.23
C ASN A 17 15.00 -14.90 -10.86
N ILE A 18 16.13 -14.48 -10.29
CA ILE A 18 16.89 -13.31 -10.74
C ILE A 18 18.08 -13.74 -11.59
N PHE A 19 18.85 -14.72 -11.12
CA PHE A 19 20.07 -15.16 -11.80
C PHE A 19 19.83 -16.15 -12.93
N SER A 20 18.64 -16.75 -13.06
CA SER A 20 18.27 -17.57 -14.23
C SER A 20 17.89 -16.75 -15.46
N LYS A 21 17.79 -15.42 -15.37
CA LYS A 21 17.63 -14.57 -16.56
C LYS A 21 18.92 -14.60 -17.39
N PRO A 22 18.85 -14.69 -18.73
CA PRO A 22 20.05 -14.83 -19.59
C PRO A 22 21.13 -13.77 -19.34
N GLU A 23 20.71 -12.52 -19.13
CA GLU A 23 21.56 -11.37 -18.79
C GLU A 23 22.37 -11.55 -17.50
N ASN A 24 21.81 -12.24 -16.51
CA ASN A 24 22.41 -12.45 -15.19
C ASN A 24 23.13 -13.81 -15.09
N ALA A 25 22.62 -14.84 -15.78
CA ALA A 25 23.18 -16.18 -15.78
C ALA A 25 24.58 -16.23 -16.42
N ALA A 26 24.85 -15.33 -17.38
CA ALA A 26 26.13 -15.19 -18.05
C ALA A 26 27.20 -14.42 -17.23
N LEU A 27 26.83 -13.87 -16.07
CA LEU A 27 27.77 -13.07 -15.27
C LEU A 27 28.89 -13.95 -14.70
N ARG A 28 30.13 -13.47 -14.80
CA ARG A 28 31.34 -14.14 -14.26
C ARG A 28 32.20 -13.24 -13.37
N LYS A 29 32.12 -11.93 -13.56
CA LYS A 29 32.91 -10.93 -12.84
C LYS A 29 32.23 -10.54 -11.53
N SER A 30 32.95 -10.61 -10.41
CA SER A 30 32.44 -10.25 -9.08
C SER A 30 31.85 -8.84 -9.02
N LYS A 31 32.46 -7.86 -9.71
CA LYS A 31 31.94 -6.48 -9.81
C LYS A 31 30.55 -6.40 -10.46
N ALA A 32 30.29 -7.21 -11.48
CA ALA A 32 28.99 -7.23 -12.15
C ALA A 32 27.93 -7.95 -11.31
N ILE A 33 28.31 -9.05 -10.63
CA ILE A 33 27.45 -9.75 -9.68
C ILE A 33 27.07 -8.83 -8.52
N LYS A 34 28.05 -8.08 -7.98
CA LYS A 34 27.83 -7.07 -6.94
C LYS A 34 26.84 -6.00 -7.38
N ALA A 35 26.95 -5.51 -8.62
CA ALA A 35 26.02 -4.51 -9.15
C ALA A 35 24.57 -5.03 -9.18
N VAL A 36 24.36 -6.30 -9.55
CA VAL A 36 23.02 -6.93 -9.52
C VAL A 36 22.51 -7.11 -8.09
N VAL A 37 23.35 -7.59 -7.18
CA VAL A 37 23.03 -7.75 -5.75
C VAL A 37 22.58 -6.41 -5.14
N GLN A 38 23.31 -5.33 -5.42
CA GLN A 38 22.98 -3.99 -4.90
C GLN A 38 21.76 -3.37 -5.58
N ARG A 39 21.64 -3.48 -6.91
CA ARG A 39 20.50 -2.96 -7.68
C ARG A 39 19.17 -3.53 -7.20
N HIS A 40 19.14 -4.83 -6.87
CA HIS A 40 17.94 -5.51 -6.40
C HIS A 40 17.86 -5.65 -4.87
N ARG A 41 18.79 -5.02 -4.12
CA ARG A 41 18.90 -5.11 -2.65
C ARG A 41 18.81 -6.56 -2.15
N LEU A 42 19.52 -7.48 -2.82
CA LEU A 42 19.44 -8.91 -2.53
C LEU A 42 20.15 -9.22 -1.21
N ALA A 43 19.39 -9.78 -0.27
CA ALA A 43 19.90 -10.32 0.97
C ALA A 43 19.37 -11.75 1.12
N VAL A 44 20.26 -12.66 1.52
CA VAL A 44 19.89 -14.00 1.96
C VAL A 44 20.29 -14.08 3.43
N SER A 45 19.35 -14.48 4.30
CA SER A 45 19.55 -14.52 5.75
C SER A 45 20.88 -15.19 6.12
N PHE A 46 21.60 -14.60 7.07
CA PHE A 46 22.88 -15.09 7.61
C PHE A 46 24.10 -15.04 6.67
N TYR A 47 24.02 -14.40 5.51
CA TYR A 47 25.18 -14.17 4.63
C TYR A 47 25.58 -12.69 4.58
N SER A 48 26.87 -12.41 4.74
CA SER A 48 27.41 -11.09 4.42
C SER A 48 27.34 -10.85 2.90
N GLU A 49 27.27 -9.59 2.47
CA GLU A 49 27.27 -9.24 1.03
C GLU A 49 28.49 -9.85 0.31
N LYS A 50 29.65 -9.85 0.99
CA LYS A 50 30.89 -10.44 0.48
C LYS A 50 30.77 -11.95 0.26
N ASP A 51 30.19 -12.68 1.22
CA ASP A 51 30.02 -14.13 1.11
C ASP A 51 28.98 -14.49 0.06
N LEU A 52 27.88 -13.72 0.00
CA LEU A 52 26.83 -13.91 -0.99
C LEU A 52 27.37 -13.76 -2.42
N ILE A 53 28.15 -12.71 -2.68
CA ILE A 53 28.78 -12.47 -3.98
C ILE A 53 29.73 -13.62 -4.36
N GLN A 54 30.51 -14.13 -3.40
CA GLN A 54 31.44 -15.23 -3.67
C GLN A 54 30.71 -16.55 -3.97
N ILE A 55 29.64 -16.86 -3.23
CA ILE A 55 28.82 -18.06 -3.48
C ILE A 55 28.12 -17.93 -4.83
N LEU A 56 27.52 -16.77 -5.13
CA LEU A 56 26.90 -16.51 -6.44
C LEU A 56 27.91 -16.65 -7.58
N GLN A 57 29.13 -16.13 -7.41
CA GLN A 57 30.18 -16.27 -8.41
C GLN A 57 30.57 -17.74 -8.62
N HIS A 58 30.60 -18.55 -7.56
CA HIS A 58 30.85 -19.98 -7.65
C HIS A 58 29.73 -20.71 -8.41
N LEU A 59 28.46 -20.43 -8.10
CA LEU A 59 27.31 -21.05 -8.74
C LEU A 59 27.17 -20.65 -10.22
N LEU A 60 27.39 -19.37 -10.54
CA LEU A 60 27.39 -18.87 -11.91
C LEU A 60 28.51 -19.50 -12.74
N LYS A 61 29.69 -19.74 -12.16
CA LYS A 61 30.77 -20.49 -12.83
C LYS A 61 30.39 -21.93 -13.16
N GLN A 62 29.53 -22.55 -12.35
CA GLN A 62 29.02 -23.91 -12.60
C GLN A 62 27.89 -23.94 -13.65
N GLY A 63 27.42 -22.79 -14.13
CA GLY A 63 26.39 -22.70 -15.16
C GLY A 63 25.02 -23.24 -14.71
N ILE A 64 24.80 -23.39 -13.40
CA ILE A 64 23.56 -23.99 -12.88
C ILE A 64 22.34 -23.09 -13.11
N PHE A 65 22.53 -21.77 -13.21
CA PHE A 65 21.44 -20.84 -13.49
C PHE A 65 21.03 -20.81 -14.97
N GLU A 66 21.90 -21.30 -15.87
CA GLU A 66 21.65 -21.32 -17.32
C GLU A 66 20.77 -22.48 -17.76
N SER A 67 20.76 -23.58 -16.99
CA SER A 67 20.01 -24.77 -17.35
C SER A 67 19.58 -25.55 -16.11
N ILE A 68 18.29 -25.84 -16.04
CA ILE A 68 17.71 -26.68 -14.99
C ILE A 68 18.29 -28.10 -14.99
N VAL A 69 18.71 -28.59 -16.16
CA VAL A 69 19.35 -29.90 -16.31
C VAL A 69 20.74 -29.91 -15.68
N LYS A 70 21.53 -28.84 -15.90
CA LYS A 70 22.83 -28.64 -15.24
C LYS A 70 22.67 -28.43 -13.74
N ALA A 71 21.67 -27.66 -13.31
CA ALA A 71 21.37 -27.51 -11.88
C ALA A 71 21.06 -28.86 -11.22
N ARG A 72 20.29 -29.71 -11.91
CA ARG A 72 19.92 -31.05 -11.41
C ARG A 72 21.10 -32.02 -11.38
N SER A 73 22.01 -31.94 -12.35
CA SER A 73 23.21 -32.79 -12.32
C SER A 73 24.19 -32.39 -11.23
N VAL A 74 24.36 -31.08 -10.98
CA VAL A 74 25.29 -30.58 -9.97
C VAL A 74 24.70 -30.64 -8.55
N TYR A 75 23.39 -30.42 -8.41
CA TYR A 75 22.64 -30.39 -7.16
C TYR A 75 21.30 -31.16 -7.30
N PRO A 76 21.33 -32.50 -7.38
CA PRO A 76 20.12 -33.31 -7.46
C PRO A 76 19.19 -33.13 -6.26
N GLU A 77 19.71 -32.66 -5.11
CA GLU A 77 18.93 -32.38 -3.90
C GLU A 77 17.90 -31.25 -4.10
N LEU A 78 18.09 -30.38 -5.10
CA LEU A 78 17.12 -29.34 -5.48
C LEU A 78 15.88 -29.90 -6.19
N PHE A 79 15.93 -31.15 -6.66
CA PHE A 79 14.90 -31.77 -7.49
C PHE A 79 14.57 -33.17 -6.98
N PRO A 80 13.99 -33.30 -5.77
CA PRO A 80 13.64 -34.61 -5.21
C PRO A 80 12.70 -35.38 -6.14
N SER A 81 12.94 -36.69 -6.26
CA SER A 81 12.07 -37.62 -6.99
C SER A 81 10.69 -37.67 -6.34
N PRO A 82 9.60 -37.95 -7.09
CA PRO A 82 8.25 -38.13 -6.53
C PRO A 82 8.19 -39.13 -5.37
N ALA A 83 9.07 -40.13 -5.35
CA ALA A 83 9.19 -41.10 -4.26
C ALA A 83 9.77 -40.48 -2.97
N VAL A 84 10.72 -39.54 -3.11
CA VAL A 84 11.32 -38.80 -1.99
C VAL A 84 10.36 -37.72 -1.49
N GLN A 85 9.55 -37.12 -2.37
CA GLN A 85 8.47 -36.20 -1.96
C GLN A 85 7.40 -36.89 -1.10
N LYS A 86 6.97 -38.12 -1.47
CA LYS A 86 6.07 -38.92 -0.63
C LYS A 86 6.68 -39.32 0.72
N GLN A 87 7.99 -39.57 0.78
CA GLN A 87 8.68 -39.86 2.05
C GLN A 87 8.92 -38.59 2.91
N ILE A 88 9.14 -37.42 2.30
CA ILE A 88 9.23 -36.14 3.00
C ILE A 88 7.86 -35.71 3.56
N GLU A 89 6.76 -36.04 2.88
CA GLU A 89 5.39 -35.82 3.38
C GLU A 89 5.01 -36.77 4.53
N GLN A 90 5.66 -37.93 4.66
CA GLN A 90 5.39 -38.95 5.69
C GLN A 90 6.33 -38.90 6.90
N LEU A 91 7.42 -38.14 6.85
CA LEU A 91 8.26 -37.86 8.02
C LEU A 91 7.54 -36.80 8.87
N PRO A 92 7.43 -36.94 10.21
CA PRO A 92 6.85 -35.89 11.03
C PRO A 92 7.61 -34.60 10.77
N LYS A 93 6.91 -33.61 10.20
CA LYS A 93 7.45 -32.27 9.93
C LYS A 93 8.26 -31.85 11.15
N PRO A 94 9.56 -31.51 11.03
CA PRO A 94 10.21 -30.80 12.11
C PRO A 94 9.37 -29.56 12.35
N SER A 95 8.82 -29.49 13.56
CA SER A 95 8.14 -28.38 14.20
C SER A 95 8.04 -27.13 13.33
N SER A 96 6.80 -26.73 13.06
CA SER A 96 6.38 -25.39 12.69
C SER A 96 7.05 -24.34 13.58
N VAL A 97 8.27 -23.95 13.24
CA VAL A 97 8.77 -22.64 13.60
C VAL A 97 8.25 -21.74 12.48
N PRO A 98 7.11 -21.03 12.66
CA PRO A 98 6.76 -19.97 11.73
C PRO A 98 7.98 -19.07 11.60
N ASP A 99 8.27 -18.59 10.39
CA ASP A 99 9.31 -17.61 10.18
C ASP A 99 9.09 -16.49 11.20
N ARG A 100 9.92 -16.48 12.25
CA ARG A 100 9.60 -15.78 13.50
C ARG A 100 9.36 -14.30 13.22
N ASN A 101 10.02 -13.77 12.19
CA ASN A 101 9.86 -12.40 11.73
C ASN A 101 8.51 -12.13 11.05
N LEU A 102 8.02 -13.06 10.20
CA LEU A 102 6.68 -12.94 9.61
C LEU A 102 5.60 -13.07 10.69
N SER A 103 5.78 -13.98 11.66
CA SER A 103 4.87 -14.11 12.82
C SER A 103 4.82 -12.82 13.63
N ILE A 104 5.97 -12.24 13.98
CA ILE A 104 6.06 -11.01 14.75
C ILE A 104 5.40 -9.83 14.03
N MET A 105 5.57 -9.69 12.71
CA MET A 105 4.93 -8.61 11.96
C MET A 105 3.40 -8.76 11.91
N GLU A 106 2.90 -9.98 11.71
CA GLU A 106 1.45 -10.23 11.72
C GLU A 106 0.84 -10.06 13.12
N GLU A 107 1.53 -10.51 14.17
CA GLU A 107 1.14 -10.26 15.57
C GLU A 107 1.10 -8.76 15.89
N GLN A 108 2.11 -8.00 15.46
CA GLN A 108 2.13 -6.55 15.63
C GLN A 108 0.99 -5.88 14.88
N LYS A 109 0.70 -6.31 13.65
CA LYS A 109 -0.42 -5.78 12.85
C LYS A 109 -1.78 -6.10 13.49
N ALA A 110 -1.93 -7.30 14.07
CA ALA A 110 -3.13 -7.68 14.80
C ALA A 110 -3.31 -6.81 16.05
N ARG A 111 -2.25 -6.59 16.83
CA ARG A 111 -2.29 -5.71 18.00
C ARG A 111 -2.66 -4.28 17.64
N GLN A 112 -2.09 -3.73 16.57
CA GLN A 112 -2.43 -2.37 16.12
C GLN A 112 -3.91 -2.25 15.72
N ARG A 113 -4.44 -3.28 15.07
CA ARG A 113 -5.86 -3.35 14.73
C ARG A 113 -6.75 -3.43 15.97
N GLU A 114 -6.34 -4.19 16.98
CA GLU A 114 -7.03 -4.25 18.27
C GLU A 114 -7.08 -2.88 18.94
N LEU A 115 -5.93 -2.20 19.09
CA LEU A 115 -5.85 -0.85 19.64
C LEU A 115 -6.71 0.17 18.88
N PHE A 116 -6.79 0.06 17.55
CA PHE A 116 -7.67 0.89 16.73
C PHE A 116 -9.16 0.63 17.01
N ASN A 117 -9.54 -0.63 17.21
CA ASN A 117 -10.94 -1.02 17.39
C ASN A 117 -11.44 -0.79 18.82
N THR A 118 -10.59 -1.02 19.84
CA THR A 118 -10.99 -0.97 21.24
C THR A 118 -10.77 0.38 21.89
N GLY A 119 -9.79 1.17 21.40
CA GLY A 119 -9.36 2.40 22.06
C GLY A 119 -8.67 2.18 23.41
N GLU A 120 -8.33 0.93 23.77
CA GLU A 120 -7.69 0.62 25.05
C GLU A 120 -6.34 1.33 25.17
N TYR A 121 -6.09 1.98 26.31
CA TYR A 121 -4.92 2.84 26.57
C TYR A 121 -4.90 4.19 25.82
N SER A 122 -6.01 4.59 25.21
CA SER A 122 -6.10 5.88 24.53
C SER A 122 -5.91 7.06 25.48
N ASP A 123 -5.10 8.02 25.04
CA ASP A 123 -4.73 9.23 25.76
C ASP A 123 -5.14 10.52 25.01
N ILE A 124 -5.70 10.37 23.80
CA ILE A 124 -6.28 11.44 22.99
C ILE A 124 -7.59 11.03 22.35
N GLU A 125 -8.34 12.04 21.91
CA GLU A 125 -9.55 11.89 21.12
C GLU A 125 -9.35 12.61 19.77
N LEU A 126 -9.65 11.91 18.67
CA LEU A 126 -9.77 12.55 17.37
C LEU A 126 -11.25 12.66 17.01
N VAL A 127 -11.69 13.84 16.57
CA VAL A 127 -13.11 14.13 16.36
C VAL A 127 -13.35 14.48 14.89
N SER A 128 -14.12 13.66 14.18
CA SER A 128 -14.76 14.00 12.90
C SER A 128 -16.18 14.51 13.17
N ALA A 129 -16.87 14.98 12.13
CA ALA A 129 -18.24 15.49 12.24
C ALA A 129 -19.24 14.44 12.77
N ASP A 130 -19.02 13.15 12.51
CA ASP A 130 -19.94 12.05 12.79
C ASP A 130 -19.38 10.97 13.74
N LYS A 131 -18.09 11.06 14.11
CA LYS A 131 -17.40 9.99 14.82
C LYS A 131 -16.29 10.53 15.72
N LEU A 132 -16.21 9.95 16.92
CA LEU A 132 -15.12 10.14 17.86
C LEU A 132 -14.23 8.89 17.85
N TYR A 133 -12.92 9.11 17.80
CA TYR A 133 -11.90 8.07 17.81
C TYR A 133 -11.08 8.17 19.09
N GLU A 134 -11.16 7.14 19.93
CA GLU A 134 -10.25 6.95 21.04
C GLU A 134 -8.87 6.54 20.50
N ALA A 135 -7.90 7.45 20.57
CA ALA A 135 -6.64 7.32 19.88
C ALA A 135 -5.41 7.43 20.78
N HIS A 136 -4.24 7.11 20.22
CA HIS A 136 -2.97 7.09 20.95
C HIS A 136 -1.99 8.11 20.39
N ARG A 137 -1.50 9.03 21.23
CA ARG A 137 -0.49 10.04 20.85
C ARG A 137 0.75 9.40 20.27
N VAL A 138 1.22 8.31 20.88
CA VAL A 138 2.42 7.59 20.44
C VAL A 138 2.26 6.97 19.05
N ILE A 139 1.03 6.73 18.60
CA ILE A 139 0.73 6.23 17.25
C ILE A 139 0.53 7.40 16.29
N VAL A 140 -0.29 8.39 16.64
CA VAL A 140 -0.71 9.47 15.74
C VAL A 140 0.37 10.53 15.52
N CYS A 141 1.03 11.00 16.60
CA CYS A 141 1.97 12.14 16.52
C CYS A 141 3.22 11.87 15.66
N PRO A 142 3.77 10.65 15.58
CA PRO A 142 4.86 10.34 14.64
C PRO A 142 4.47 10.48 13.17
N TRP A 143 3.18 10.33 12.84
CA TRP A 143 2.67 10.43 11.47
C TRP A 143 2.32 11.85 11.06
N SER A 144 1.89 12.69 12.00
CA SER A 144 1.48 14.08 11.72
C SER A 144 2.17 15.07 12.67
N PRO A 145 3.21 15.78 12.19
CA PRO A 145 3.82 16.89 12.91
C PRO A 145 2.81 18.02 13.22
N VAL A 146 1.80 18.20 12.38
CA VAL A 146 0.74 19.21 12.56
C VAL A 146 -0.12 18.87 13.76
N ILE A 147 -0.64 17.64 13.84
CA ILE A 147 -1.44 17.18 14.99
C ILE A 147 -0.59 17.21 16.27
N LYS A 148 0.68 16.75 16.20
CA LYS A 148 1.61 16.83 17.33
C LYS A 148 1.74 18.26 17.88
N LYS A 149 2.02 19.23 17.01
CA LYS A 149 2.17 20.65 17.40
C LYS A 149 0.88 21.22 17.99
N SER A 150 -0.28 20.80 17.49
CA SER A 150 -1.58 21.20 18.04
C SER A 150 -1.71 20.78 19.51
N PHE A 151 -1.36 19.53 19.83
CA PHE A 151 -1.36 19.06 21.23
C PHE A 151 -0.34 19.78 22.11
N GLU A 152 0.86 20.04 21.61
CA GLU A 152 1.89 20.79 22.35
C GLU A 152 1.45 22.24 22.66
N PHE A 153 0.82 22.91 21.69
CA PHE A 153 0.31 24.27 21.85
C PHE A 153 -0.84 24.34 22.86
N ASN A 154 -1.75 23.36 22.84
CA ASN A 154 -2.87 23.30 23.79
C ASN A 154 -2.39 23.00 25.22
N ALA A 155 -1.40 22.11 25.39
CA ALA A 155 -0.79 21.87 26.70
C ALA A 155 -0.13 23.14 27.27
N ALA A 156 0.60 23.89 26.44
CA ALA A 156 1.24 25.14 26.87
C ALA A 156 0.24 26.27 27.23
N LYS A 157 -0.98 26.24 26.69
CA LYS A 157 -2.07 27.15 27.10
C LYS A 157 -2.67 26.77 28.45
N SER A 158 -2.83 25.47 28.70
CA SER A 158 -3.30 24.95 29.97
C SER A 158 -2.38 25.32 31.13
N ASP A 159 -1.07 25.32 30.93
CA ASP A 159 -0.09 25.73 31.96
C ASP A 159 -0.09 27.24 32.27
N ARG A 160 -0.60 28.08 31.35
CA ARG A 160 -0.63 29.55 31.51
C ARG A 160 -1.94 30.07 32.11
N THR A 161 -2.98 29.26 32.05
CA THR A 161 -4.31 29.60 32.56
C THR A 161 -4.45 28.78 33.83
N GLY A 162 -4.34 29.41 35.01
CA GLY A 162 -4.47 28.71 36.30
C GLY A 162 -5.75 27.84 36.35
N PRO A 163 -5.80 26.81 37.21
CA PRO A 163 -6.87 25.82 37.19
C PRO A 163 -8.22 26.52 37.42
N GLU A 164 -9.03 26.62 36.37
CA GLU A 164 -10.47 26.88 36.50
C GLU A 164 -11.07 25.64 37.19
N PRO A 165 -11.69 25.79 38.37
CA PRO A 165 -12.26 24.65 39.08
C PRO A 165 -13.58 24.28 38.41
N THR A 166 -13.53 23.44 37.38
CA THR A 166 -14.73 22.72 36.94
C THR A 166 -15.02 21.61 37.95
N GLU A 167 -16.07 21.84 38.72
CA GLU A 167 -16.60 20.99 39.76
C GLU A 167 -16.99 19.59 39.20
N PHE A 168 -16.66 18.55 39.97
CA PHE A 168 -17.11 17.16 39.80
C PHE A 168 -16.71 16.42 38.51
N GLY A 169 -15.47 15.90 38.51
CA GLY A 169 -15.12 14.74 37.68
C GLY A 169 -13.70 14.25 37.95
N ASN A 170 -13.54 13.08 38.56
CA ASN A 170 -12.27 12.34 38.62
C ASN A 170 -11.89 11.77 37.25
N GLY A 171 -11.94 12.57 36.19
CA GLY A 171 -11.61 12.19 34.82
C GLY A 171 -10.43 13.00 34.34
N ILE A 172 -9.32 12.33 34.03
CA ILE A 172 -8.26 12.93 33.22
C ILE A 172 -8.90 13.26 31.87
N THR A 173 -9.18 14.53 31.59
CA THR A 173 -9.70 14.95 30.29
C THR A 173 -8.65 14.65 29.23
N LYS A 174 -8.94 13.71 28.31
CA LYS A 174 -8.06 13.38 27.19
C LYS A 174 -7.89 14.63 26.31
N ALA A 175 -6.70 14.82 25.74
CA ALA A 175 -6.51 15.92 24.79
C ALA A 175 -7.24 15.58 23.48
N SER A 176 -7.99 16.53 22.93
CA SER A 176 -8.77 16.30 21.71
C SER A 176 -8.25 17.08 20.51
N PHE A 177 -8.41 16.52 19.31
CA PHE A 177 -8.11 17.17 18.05
C PHE A 177 -9.34 17.07 17.13
N ASN A 178 -9.88 18.21 16.72
CA ASN A 178 -11.08 18.28 15.89
C ASN A 178 -10.67 18.56 14.42
N PHE A 179 -11.16 17.72 13.50
CA PHE A 179 -10.91 17.86 12.06
C PHE A 179 -11.81 18.89 11.36
N GLY A 180 -12.74 19.52 12.08
CA GLY A 180 -13.67 20.53 11.56
C GLY A 180 -14.61 19.96 10.51
N ASP A 181 -14.80 20.70 9.42
CA ASP A 181 -15.68 20.34 8.31
C ASP A 181 -15.04 19.33 7.32
N ALA A 182 -13.93 18.69 7.70
CA ALA A 182 -13.29 17.67 6.88
C ALA A 182 -14.26 16.50 6.61
N ASP A 183 -14.17 15.94 5.40
CA ASP A 183 -14.99 14.80 4.99
C ASP A 183 -14.79 13.61 5.93
N PRO A 184 -15.85 13.10 6.58
CA PRO A 184 -15.70 12.07 7.59
C PRO A 184 -15.11 10.75 7.09
N GLN A 185 -15.40 10.37 5.84
CA GLN A 185 -14.83 9.15 5.26
C GLN A 185 -13.33 9.32 4.98
N ALA A 186 -12.92 10.51 4.54
CA ALA A 186 -11.50 10.83 4.37
C ALA A 186 -10.75 10.86 5.71
N VAL A 187 -11.38 11.40 6.76
CA VAL A 187 -10.85 11.35 8.13
C VAL A 187 -10.71 9.90 8.60
N ASP A 188 -11.74 9.06 8.41
CA ASP A 188 -11.69 7.66 8.80
C ASP A 188 -10.55 6.91 8.10
N CYS A 189 -10.35 7.15 6.80
CA CYS A 189 -9.23 6.60 6.05
C CYS A 189 -7.87 7.04 6.63
N MET A 190 -7.74 8.31 7.02
CA MET A 190 -6.52 8.82 7.65
C MET A 190 -6.28 8.21 9.04
N VAL A 191 -7.32 8.04 9.86
CA VAL A 191 -7.17 7.41 11.18
C VAL A 191 -6.83 5.92 11.04
N GLN A 192 -7.47 5.19 10.12
CA GLN A 192 -7.10 3.80 9.79
C GLN A 192 -5.61 3.72 9.42
N PHE A 193 -5.11 4.65 8.59
CA PHE A 193 -3.71 4.68 8.17
C PHE A 193 -2.73 4.80 9.33
N PHE A 194 -3.02 5.60 10.37
CA PHE A 194 -2.11 5.75 11.51
C PHE A 194 -1.80 4.42 12.21
N TYR A 195 -2.76 3.51 12.25
CA TYR A 195 -2.64 2.22 12.93
C TYR A 195 -2.24 1.09 11.99
N LEU A 196 -2.83 1.06 10.79
CA LEU A 196 -2.76 -0.09 9.90
C LEU A 196 -1.74 0.10 8.78
N TRP A 197 -1.18 1.30 8.63
CA TRP A 197 -0.32 1.73 7.52
C TRP A 197 -0.97 1.57 6.14
N ASP A 198 -2.28 1.40 6.14
CA ASP A 198 -3.15 1.24 4.99
C ASP A 198 -4.55 1.72 5.40
N TYR A 199 -5.41 1.96 4.42
CA TYR A 199 -6.81 2.27 4.67
C TYR A 199 -7.71 1.58 3.66
N ASN A 200 -8.88 1.14 4.14
CA ASN A 200 -9.90 0.56 3.30
C ASN A 200 -11.19 1.39 3.42
N PRO A 201 -11.61 2.09 2.34
CA PRO A 201 -12.83 2.88 2.34
C PRO A 201 -14.09 2.03 2.58
N ARG A 202 -14.00 0.69 2.45
CA ARG A 202 -15.10 -0.25 2.69
C ARG A 202 -15.25 -0.71 4.14
N SER A 203 -14.36 -0.31 5.05
CA SER A 203 -14.39 -0.79 6.45
C SER A 203 -15.49 -0.13 7.32
N LEU A 204 -16.38 0.67 6.72
CA LEU A 204 -17.36 1.57 7.36
C LEU A 204 -18.65 0.90 7.86
N MET A 205 -18.66 -0.39 8.19
CA MET A 205 -19.84 -1.01 8.79
C MET A 205 -19.61 -1.27 10.28
N PRO A 206 -20.22 -0.51 11.19
CA PRO A 206 -20.51 -1.01 12.52
C PRO A 206 -21.36 -2.28 12.37
N LYS A 207 -20.85 -3.43 12.83
CA LYS A 207 -21.60 -4.69 12.90
C LYS A 207 -22.68 -4.70 13.99
N HIS A 208 -23.16 -3.55 14.47
CA HIS A 208 -23.95 -3.51 15.70
C HIS A 208 -25.08 -2.49 15.68
N ILE A 209 -26.12 -2.76 14.88
CA ILE A 209 -27.53 -2.63 15.29
C ILE A 209 -28.32 -3.74 14.57
N LEU A 210 -28.12 -5.00 14.97
CA LEU A 210 -29.14 -6.04 14.82
C LEU A 210 -29.55 -6.46 16.22
N GLY A 211 -30.31 -5.58 16.86
CA GLY A 211 -31.26 -6.01 17.87
C GLY A 211 -32.56 -6.34 17.16
N GLN A 212 -32.74 -7.61 16.79
CA GLN A 212 -34.07 -8.22 16.72
C GLN A 212 -33.91 -9.73 16.83
N ASP A 213 -34.14 -10.20 18.06
CA ASP A 213 -34.48 -11.58 18.37
C ASP A 213 -35.71 -12.02 17.55
N GLY A 214 -35.60 -13.19 16.91
CA GLY A 214 -36.74 -13.89 16.32
C GLY A 214 -36.28 -15.04 15.42
N PRO A 215 -36.56 -16.31 15.75
CA PRO A 215 -36.22 -17.44 14.89
C PRO A 215 -37.34 -17.66 13.88
N GLN A 216 -37.03 -17.63 12.59
CA GLN A 216 -37.89 -18.33 11.63
C GLN A 216 -37.09 -18.87 10.43
N GLU A 217 -36.96 -20.18 10.45
CA GLU A 217 -36.53 -21.05 9.38
C GLU A 217 -37.51 -20.93 8.19
N ASN A 218 -36.99 -20.87 6.96
CA ASN A 218 -37.40 -21.74 5.85
C ASN A 218 -36.55 -21.47 4.61
N GLU A 219 -36.02 -22.56 4.06
CA GLU A 219 -35.25 -22.64 2.83
C GLU A 219 -36.12 -22.38 1.59
N THR A 220 -35.58 -21.70 0.59
CA THR A 220 -35.81 -22.01 -0.84
C THR A 220 -34.78 -21.32 -1.73
N ASP A 221 -34.14 -22.13 -2.58
CA ASP A 221 -33.13 -21.75 -3.57
C ASP A 221 -33.63 -20.75 -4.62
N VAL A 222 -32.95 -19.61 -4.79
CA VAL A 222 -32.80 -18.92 -6.09
C VAL A 222 -31.45 -18.18 -6.13
N ALA A 223 -30.68 -18.42 -7.20
CA ALA A 223 -29.45 -17.69 -7.51
C ALA A 223 -29.70 -16.19 -7.79
N SER A 224 -28.66 -15.38 -7.55
CA SER A 224 -28.55 -13.93 -7.82
C SER A 224 -28.84 -13.03 -6.62
N GLY A 225 -27.80 -12.31 -6.21
CA GLY A 225 -27.88 -11.30 -5.16
C GLY A 225 -26.47 -10.86 -4.80
N ALA A 226 -25.84 -10.08 -5.67
CA ALA A 226 -24.70 -9.26 -5.29
C ALA A 226 -25.19 -8.35 -4.14
N ASP A 227 -24.76 -8.65 -2.92
CA ASP A 227 -25.13 -7.85 -1.76
C ASP A 227 -24.45 -6.47 -1.87
N ASP A 228 -25.30 -5.51 -2.20
CA ASP A 228 -25.06 -4.12 -2.52
C ASP A 228 -25.20 -3.30 -1.23
N THR A 229 -24.10 -3.15 -0.50
CA THR A 229 -23.98 -2.14 0.54
C THR A 229 -23.21 -0.95 -0.05
N THR A 230 -23.99 -0.02 -0.57
CA THR A 230 -23.61 0.96 -1.59
C THR A 230 -22.87 2.18 -1.00
N THR A 231 -21.55 2.09 -0.82
CA THR A 231 -20.73 3.26 -1.19
C THR A 231 -20.75 3.26 -2.73
N PRO A 232 -21.35 4.25 -3.42
CA PRO A 232 -21.41 4.23 -4.87
C PRO A 232 -19.99 4.09 -5.38
N LYS A 233 -19.67 3.01 -6.09
CA LYS A 233 -18.27 2.68 -6.44
C LYS A 233 -17.55 3.85 -7.12
N GLY A 234 -18.26 4.81 -7.75
CA GLY A 234 -17.67 6.06 -8.27
C GLY A 234 -17.08 6.98 -7.20
N SER A 235 -17.63 7.02 -6.00
CA SER A 235 -17.20 7.90 -4.88
C SER A 235 -15.76 7.67 -4.39
N LEU A 236 -15.10 6.59 -4.81
CA LEU A 236 -13.73 6.28 -4.38
C LEU A 236 -12.68 7.23 -4.98
N LEU A 237 -12.87 7.72 -6.21
CA LEU A 237 -11.94 8.67 -6.84
C LEU A 237 -11.89 9.99 -6.09
N ILE A 238 -13.06 10.56 -5.79
CA ILE A 238 -13.16 11.78 -5.00
C ILE A 238 -12.65 11.53 -3.57
N LEU A 239 -12.99 10.40 -2.95
CA LEU A 239 -12.50 10.06 -1.61
C LEU A 239 -10.97 10.02 -1.55
N HIS A 240 -10.30 9.38 -2.51
CA HIS A 240 -8.84 9.36 -2.53
C HIS A 240 -8.22 10.75 -2.76
N SER A 241 -8.89 11.63 -3.51
CA SER A 241 -8.49 13.03 -3.63
C SER A 241 -8.66 13.80 -2.32
N LYS A 242 -9.74 13.58 -1.58
CA LYS A 242 -9.95 14.17 -0.25
C LYS A 242 -8.94 13.65 0.78
N VAL A 243 -8.63 12.36 0.77
CA VAL A 243 -7.57 11.77 1.62
C VAL A 243 -6.22 12.38 1.29
N PHE A 244 -5.91 12.62 0.01
CA PHE A 244 -4.72 13.34 -0.43
C PHE A 244 -4.68 14.77 0.15
N THR A 245 -5.79 15.50 0.07
CA THR A 245 -5.92 16.85 0.64
C THR A 245 -5.62 16.84 2.15
N LEU A 246 -6.26 15.94 2.92
CA LEU A 246 -6.01 15.82 4.36
C LEU A 246 -4.56 15.43 4.66
N ALA A 247 -3.99 14.49 3.91
CA ALA A 247 -2.60 14.09 4.06
C ALA A 247 -1.63 15.25 3.79
N HIS A 248 -1.97 16.16 2.88
CA HIS A 248 -1.19 17.38 2.67
C HIS A 248 -1.36 18.37 3.84
N ILE A 249 -2.60 18.65 4.25
CA ILE A 249 -2.92 19.59 5.35
C ILE A 249 -2.23 19.18 6.65
N TYR A 250 -2.27 17.89 6.98
CA TYR A 250 -1.73 17.35 8.24
C TYR A 250 -0.28 16.87 8.12
N ASP A 251 0.38 17.13 6.99
CA ASP A 251 1.77 16.78 6.70
C ASP A 251 2.07 15.29 6.96
N ILE A 252 1.39 14.42 6.21
CA ILE A 252 1.51 12.96 6.27
C ILE A 252 1.97 12.43 4.90
N PRO A 253 3.27 12.53 4.54
CA PRO A 253 3.76 12.22 3.19
C PRO A 253 3.44 10.80 2.72
N ARG A 254 3.49 9.80 3.63
CA ARG A 254 3.20 8.41 3.27
C ARG A 254 1.73 8.17 2.92
N LEU A 255 0.81 8.85 3.61
CA LEU A 255 -0.61 8.76 3.29
C LEU A 255 -0.90 9.46 1.96
N ARG A 256 -0.20 10.57 1.69
CA ARG A 256 -0.27 11.26 0.39
C ARG A 256 0.13 10.31 -0.75
N ASP A 257 1.27 9.64 -0.63
CA ASP A 257 1.73 8.68 -1.65
C ASP A 257 0.74 7.51 -1.82
N LEU A 258 0.26 6.94 -0.71
CA LEU A 258 -0.72 5.84 -0.73
C LEU A 258 -2.06 6.25 -1.38
N SER A 259 -2.50 7.49 -1.14
CA SER A 259 -3.75 8.00 -1.73
C SER A 259 -3.68 8.15 -3.25
N ILE A 260 -2.50 8.51 -3.78
CA ILE A 260 -2.25 8.56 -5.23
C ILE A 260 -2.24 7.15 -5.81
N GLU A 261 -1.57 6.20 -5.15
CA GLU A 261 -1.52 4.81 -5.61
C GLU A 261 -2.93 4.21 -5.72
N LYS A 262 -3.75 4.36 -4.66
CA LYS A 262 -5.13 3.89 -4.65
C LYS A 262 -6.01 4.64 -5.64
N PHE A 263 -5.83 5.95 -5.78
CA PHE A 263 -6.52 6.74 -6.82
C PHE A 263 -6.23 6.19 -8.22
N GLN A 264 -4.97 5.94 -8.55
CA GLN A 264 -4.56 5.44 -9.87
C GLN A 264 -5.16 4.06 -10.17
N GLU A 265 -5.23 3.19 -9.16
CA GLU A 265 -5.82 1.86 -9.32
C GLU A 265 -7.33 1.93 -9.59
N VAL A 266 -8.04 2.77 -8.83
CA VAL A 266 -9.48 3.02 -9.05
C VAL A 266 -9.72 3.70 -10.41
N ALA A 267 -8.87 4.66 -10.78
CA ALA A 267 -9.00 5.41 -12.04
C ALA A 267 -8.89 4.50 -13.26
N ARG A 268 -8.00 3.50 -13.25
CA ARG A 268 -7.90 2.49 -14.32
C ARG A 268 -9.22 1.76 -14.57
N LEU A 269 -10.02 1.56 -13.53
CA LEU A 269 -11.27 0.81 -13.60
C LEU A 269 -12.49 1.72 -13.81
N GLN A 270 -12.42 2.99 -13.38
CA GLN A 270 -13.60 3.86 -13.23
C GLN A 270 -13.44 5.27 -13.82
N TRP A 271 -12.52 5.44 -14.77
CA TRP A 271 -12.25 6.72 -15.43
C TRP A 271 -13.46 7.36 -16.14
N ARG A 272 -14.46 6.58 -16.59
CA ARG A 272 -15.71 7.10 -17.19
C ARG A 272 -16.74 7.60 -16.17
N SER A 273 -16.46 7.50 -14.87
CA SER A 273 -17.40 7.98 -13.86
C SER A 273 -17.30 9.51 -13.70
N ASN A 274 -18.44 10.17 -13.47
CA ASN A 274 -18.48 11.61 -13.16
C ASN A 274 -17.58 11.97 -11.95
N CYS A 275 -17.30 10.99 -11.09
CA CYS A 275 -16.44 11.14 -9.93
C CYS A 275 -14.97 11.41 -10.26
N LEU A 276 -14.51 11.17 -11.50
CA LEU A 276 -13.21 11.66 -11.97
C LEU A 276 -13.18 13.19 -12.04
N LEU A 277 -14.28 13.82 -12.48
CA LEU A 277 -14.39 15.28 -12.54
C LEU A 277 -14.49 15.86 -11.13
N ASP A 278 -15.22 15.21 -10.22
CA ASP A 278 -15.29 15.62 -8.82
C ASP A 278 -13.92 15.52 -8.12
N ALA A 279 -13.19 14.43 -8.36
CA ALA A 279 -11.82 14.26 -7.88
C ALA A 279 -10.88 15.33 -8.45
N ALA A 280 -11.03 15.66 -9.72
CA ALA A 280 -10.28 16.75 -10.35
C ALA A 280 -10.62 18.10 -9.72
N ARG A 281 -11.90 18.38 -9.47
CA ARG A 281 -12.33 19.60 -8.80
C ARG A 281 -11.66 19.71 -7.44
N GLU A 282 -11.76 18.67 -6.61
CA GLU A 282 -11.12 18.59 -5.29
C GLU A 282 -9.60 18.86 -5.37
N ALA A 283 -8.87 18.19 -6.26
CA ALA A 283 -7.42 18.35 -6.36
C ALA A 283 -6.98 19.76 -6.79
N TYR A 284 -7.77 20.45 -7.61
CA TYR A 284 -7.44 21.79 -8.11
C TYR A 284 -7.94 22.92 -7.20
N THR A 285 -8.93 22.68 -6.34
CA THR A 285 -9.48 23.72 -5.45
C THR A 285 -9.01 23.59 -4.00
N ALA A 286 -8.81 22.37 -3.49
CA ALA A 286 -8.51 22.13 -2.08
C ALA A 286 -7.00 22.13 -1.75
N THR A 287 -6.14 22.17 -2.76
CA THR A 287 -4.68 22.25 -2.58
C THR A 287 -4.06 23.40 -3.38
N PRO A 288 -2.99 24.06 -2.87
CA PRO A 288 -2.27 25.09 -3.60
C PRO A 288 -1.73 24.59 -4.95
N SER A 289 -1.56 25.49 -5.92
CA SER A 289 -1.05 25.15 -7.27
C SER A 289 0.35 24.51 -7.29
N THR A 290 1.12 24.65 -6.21
CA THR A 290 2.42 23.96 -6.03
C THR A 290 2.28 22.47 -5.72
N VAL A 291 1.09 22.01 -5.31
CA VAL A 291 0.80 20.61 -4.94
C VAL A 291 0.30 19.86 -6.16
N LEU A 292 1.23 19.27 -6.89
CA LEU A 292 0.98 18.75 -8.24
C LEU A 292 0.75 17.24 -8.30
N ASP A 293 0.98 16.48 -7.23
CA ASP A 293 1.05 15.02 -7.30
C ASP A 293 -0.29 14.37 -7.70
N MET A 294 -1.40 14.74 -7.05
CA MET A 294 -2.73 14.26 -7.44
C MET A 294 -3.15 14.83 -8.80
N ARG A 295 -2.87 16.11 -9.06
CA ARG A 295 -3.14 16.77 -10.36
C ARG A 295 -2.47 16.02 -11.52
N ARG A 296 -1.22 15.58 -11.35
CA ARG A 296 -0.50 14.75 -12.32
C ARG A 296 -1.17 13.40 -12.55
N ALA A 297 -1.66 12.75 -11.49
CA ALA A 297 -2.37 11.48 -11.62
C ALA A 297 -3.67 11.65 -12.44
N ILE A 298 -4.44 12.70 -12.16
CA ILE A 298 -5.66 13.06 -12.91
C ILE A 298 -5.34 13.37 -14.37
N VAL A 299 -4.34 14.23 -14.64
CA VAL A 299 -3.91 14.59 -15.99
C VAL A 299 -3.48 13.36 -16.77
N LYS A 300 -2.73 12.44 -16.13
CA LYS A 300 -2.35 11.17 -16.73
C LYS A 300 -3.57 10.32 -17.08
N THR A 301 -4.60 10.28 -16.23
CA THR A 301 -5.87 9.57 -16.55
C THR A 301 -6.55 10.17 -17.78
N PHE A 302 -6.66 11.50 -17.90
CA PHE A 302 -7.21 12.15 -19.10
C PHE A 302 -6.36 11.89 -20.36
N TYR A 303 -5.04 11.84 -20.22
CA TYR A 303 -4.12 11.53 -21.32
C TYR A 303 -4.24 10.07 -21.78
N GLU A 304 -4.43 9.13 -20.86
CA GLU A 304 -4.62 7.71 -21.17
C GLU A 304 -6.02 7.43 -21.75
N HIS A 305 -7.01 8.26 -21.42
CA HIS A 305 -8.40 8.16 -21.85
C HIS A 305 -8.88 9.41 -22.59
N ARG A 306 -8.22 9.76 -23.69
CA ARG A 306 -8.46 10.99 -24.46
C ARG A 306 -9.86 11.07 -25.06
N GLU A 307 -10.55 9.93 -25.20
CA GLU A 307 -11.94 9.90 -25.62
C GLU A 307 -12.86 10.74 -24.72
N LEU A 308 -12.51 10.90 -23.43
CA LEU A 308 -13.23 11.78 -22.50
C LEU A 308 -13.27 13.23 -22.98
N LEU A 309 -12.22 13.70 -23.66
CA LEU A 309 -12.14 15.08 -24.15
C LEU A 309 -13.18 15.38 -25.25
N GLY A 310 -13.76 14.34 -25.84
CA GLY A 310 -14.86 14.45 -26.81
C GLY A 310 -16.23 14.64 -26.18
N GLU A 311 -16.40 14.33 -24.90
CA GLU A 311 -17.68 14.33 -24.20
C GLU A 311 -18.05 15.75 -23.73
N ASP A 312 -19.30 16.19 -23.97
CA ASP A 312 -19.68 17.60 -23.78
C ASP A 312 -19.61 18.04 -22.30
N HIS A 313 -20.05 17.19 -21.37
CA HIS A 313 -19.95 17.48 -19.94
C HIS A 313 -18.49 17.60 -19.45
N VAL A 314 -17.55 16.86 -20.07
CA VAL A 314 -16.11 16.98 -19.78
C VAL A 314 -15.56 18.29 -20.36
N LYS A 315 -15.96 18.68 -21.58
CA LYS A 315 -15.56 19.97 -22.16
C LYS A 315 -16.04 21.14 -21.32
N ASP A 316 -17.28 21.09 -20.83
CA ASP A 316 -17.84 22.13 -19.96
C ASP A 316 -17.04 22.21 -18.66
N PHE A 317 -16.73 21.06 -18.04
CA PHE A 317 -15.87 21.02 -16.85
C PHE A 317 -14.46 21.57 -17.09
N LEU A 318 -13.83 21.24 -18.22
CA LEU A 318 -12.51 21.75 -18.60
C LEU A 318 -12.50 23.26 -18.85
N ARG A 319 -13.63 23.83 -19.28
CA ARG A 319 -13.82 25.28 -19.35
C ARG A 319 -13.98 25.91 -17.96
N GLU A 320 -14.50 25.20 -16.97
CA GLU A 320 -14.56 25.69 -15.59
C GLU A 320 -13.18 25.61 -14.89
N VAL A 321 -12.44 24.51 -15.11
CA VAL A 321 -11.14 24.25 -14.48
C VAL A 321 -10.01 24.51 -15.48
N HIS A 322 -9.75 25.79 -15.77
CA HIS A 322 -8.77 26.21 -16.77
C HIS A 322 -7.34 25.67 -16.52
N GLU A 323 -6.92 25.58 -15.25
CA GLU A 323 -5.60 25.04 -14.88
C GLU A 323 -5.47 23.56 -15.30
N LEU A 324 -6.52 22.76 -15.16
CA LEU A 324 -6.51 21.37 -15.61
C LEU A 324 -6.37 21.27 -17.13
N THR A 325 -7.07 22.13 -17.86
CA THR A 325 -6.96 22.19 -19.33
C THR A 325 -5.53 22.53 -19.76
N PHE A 326 -4.93 23.52 -19.10
CA PHE A 326 -3.53 23.88 -19.34
C PHE A 326 -2.58 22.73 -19.02
N ASP A 327 -2.74 22.07 -17.87
CA ASP A 327 -1.89 20.95 -17.45
C ASP A 327 -2.02 19.74 -18.39
N ILE A 328 -3.23 19.43 -18.88
CA ILE A 328 -3.45 18.39 -19.90
C ILE A 328 -2.71 18.76 -21.19
N LEU A 329 -2.86 19.99 -21.69
CA LEU A 329 -2.19 20.44 -22.90
C LEU A 329 -0.65 20.34 -22.77
N MET A 330 -0.10 20.82 -21.66
CA MET A 330 1.34 20.75 -21.37
C MET A 330 1.83 19.31 -21.18
N TYR A 331 0.99 18.41 -20.69
CA TYR A 331 1.33 17.00 -20.58
C TYR A 331 1.31 16.31 -21.95
N MET A 332 0.39 16.68 -22.85
CA MET A 332 0.29 16.15 -24.21
C MET A 332 1.47 16.54 -25.11
N ASP A 333 2.05 17.73 -24.88
CA ASP A 333 3.19 18.24 -25.64
C ASP A 333 4.52 17.57 -25.26
N LYS A 334 4.57 16.85 -24.14
CA LYS A 334 5.78 16.12 -23.74
C LYS A 334 6.00 14.91 -24.66
N PRO A 335 7.25 14.67 -25.13
CA PRO A 335 7.55 13.46 -25.89
C PRO A 335 7.21 12.23 -25.03
N PRO A 336 6.71 11.14 -25.65
CA PRO A 336 6.35 9.94 -24.92
C PRO A 336 7.54 9.48 -24.08
N SER A 337 7.31 9.31 -22.78
CA SER A 337 8.31 8.74 -21.89
C SER A 337 8.76 7.39 -22.47
N PRO A 338 10.07 7.08 -22.53
CA PRO A 338 10.51 5.79 -23.02
C PRO A 338 9.78 4.68 -22.26
N PRO A 339 9.32 3.62 -22.94
CA PRO A 339 8.53 2.58 -22.31
C PRO A 339 9.29 2.03 -21.12
N ASN A 340 8.60 2.00 -19.97
CA ASN A 340 9.08 1.30 -18.79
C ASN A 340 9.46 -0.13 -19.22
N PRO A 341 10.70 -0.60 -18.97
CA PRO A 341 11.16 -1.92 -19.42
C PRO A 341 10.42 -3.10 -18.75
N SER A 342 9.38 -2.83 -17.95
CA SER A 342 8.56 -3.82 -17.25
C SER A 342 7.26 -4.21 -17.97
N SER A 343 6.92 -3.65 -19.14
CA SER A 343 5.61 -3.91 -19.80
C SER A 343 5.64 -4.68 -21.13
N PHE A 344 6.80 -5.14 -21.63
CA PHE A 344 6.84 -6.00 -22.81
C PHE A 344 7.00 -7.47 -22.43
N HIS A 345 5.88 -8.17 -22.23
CA HIS A 345 5.79 -9.61 -22.48
C HIS A 345 4.40 -9.93 -23.03
N GLY A 346 4.29 -9.95 -24.36
CA GLY A 346 3.06 -10.36 -25.03
C GLY A 346 3.11 -10.26 -26.55
N PHE A 347 3.41 -11.41 -27.17
CA PHE A 347 2.94 -11.87 -28.49
C PHE A 347 3.69 -11.49 -29.78
N GLY A 348 3.90 -12.54 -30.60
CA GLY A 348 4.44 -12.53 -31.96
C GLY A 348 5.52 -13.59 -32.15
N ARG A 349 5.20 -14.89 -32.09
CA ARG A 349 4.92 -15.75 -33.27
C ARG A 349 5.50 -15.21 -34.60
N GLY A 350 6.50 -15.93 -35.10
CA GLY A 350 6.45 -16.54 -36.44
C GLY A 350 7.09 -15.78 -37.60
N PHE A 351 7.73 -16.58 -38.46
CA PHE A 351 8.28 -16.30 -39.79
C PHE A 351 9.64 -15.57 -39.79
N ARG A 352 10.71 -16.10 -40.38
CA ARG A 352 10.88 -17.20 -41.33
C ARG A 352 12.31 -17.74 -41.22
#